data_AF-R5XWT3-F1
#
_entry.id   AF-R5XWT3-F1
#
_cell.length_a   1.000
_cell.length_b   1.000
_cell.length_c   1.000
_cell.angle_alpha   90.00
_cell.angle_beta   90.00
_cell.angle_gamma   90.00
#
_symmetry.space_group_name_H-M   'P 1'
#
loop_
_entity.id
_entity.type
_entity.pdbx_description
1 polymer ?
#
loop_
_entity_poly.entity_id
_entity_poly.type
_entity_poly.pdbx_seq_one_letter_code
_entity_poly.pdbx_strand_id
1 'polypeptide(L)'
;MRKSRKKFFIPILVIVLLAVSVYGFLVYWDNHGMITKVDSIEEVAEYGATDFFPTDYQDYNNVHFVKNNRFHLIFESESITMKITDPEKFESLKADIARKYGENDFFGNEPFEYKSTVFRAVTDGKLGYPKQIGFVGISESEKTIYYLWFYDFDLDSIGDMEDFVIKNFNQTI
;
A
#
# COMPACT_ATOMS: atom_id res chain seq x y z
N MET A 1 -36.11 -51.55 7.61
CA MET A 1 -36.12 -50.26 6.86
C MET A 1 -34.76 -49.58 6.91
N ARG A 2 -33.89 -49.75 5.90
CA ARG A 2 -32.52 -49.18 5.90
C ARG A 2 -32.11 -48.61 4.53
N LYS A 3 -33.09 -48.13 3.74
CA LYS A 3 -32.87 -47.63 2.36
C LYS A 3 -32.97 -46.09 2.20
N SER A 4 -33.39 -45.33 3.22
CA SER A 4 -33.60 -43.87 3.07
C SER A 4 -32.39 -42.98 3.41
N ARG A 5 -31.44 -43.46 4.23
CA ARG A 5 -30.30 -42.62 4.68
C ARG A 5 -29.31 -42.25 3.57
N LYS A 6 -29.20 -43.06 2.51
CA LYS A 6 -28.30 -42.77 1.36
C LYS A 6 -28.84 -41.70 0.40
N LYS A 7 -30.16 -41.45 0.37
CA LYS A 7 -30.78 -40.47 -0.54
C LYS A 7 -30.47 -39.02 -0.17
N PHE A 8 -30.24 -38.76 1.12
CA PHE A 8 -29.86 -37.43 1.62
C PHE A 8 -28.34 -37.23 1.73
N PHE A 9 -27.56 -38.32 1.70
CA PHE A 9 -26.10 -38.23 1.84
C PHE A 9 -25.45 -37.50 0.66
N ILE A 10 -25.91 -37.80 -0.57
CA ILE A 10 -25.39 -37.17 -1.80
C ILE A 10 -25.68 -35.65 -1.83
N PRO A 11 -26.91 -35.15 -1.63
CA PRO A 11 -27.17 -33.72 -1.63
C PRO A 11 -26.46 -32.98 -0.47
N ILE A 12 -26.36 -33.58 0.72
CA ILE A 12 -25.59 -33.00 1.83
C ILE A 12 -24.11 -32.91 1.47
N LEU A 13 -23.53 -33.95 0.88
CA LEU A 13 -22.13 -33.95 0.43
C LEU A 13 -21.86 -32.86 -0.62
N VAL A 14 -22.79 -32.67 -1.57
CA VAL A 14 -22.70 -31.61 -2.59
C VAL A 14 -22.76 -30.23 -1.96
N ILE A 15 -23.65 -29.99 -0.98
CA ILE A 15 -23.74 -28.72 -0.26
C ILE A 15 -22.45 -28.45 0.52
N VAL A 16 -21.88 -29.45 1.19
CA VAL A 16 -20.61 -29.32 1.91
C VAL A 16 -19.47 -29.02 0.95
N LEU A 17 -19.39 -29.71 -0.20
CA LEU A 17 -18.37 -29.44 -1.21
C LEU A 17 -18.50 -28.04 -1.81
N LEU A 18 -19.72 -27.56 -2.04
CA LEU A 18 -19.97 -26.19 -2.49
C LEU A 18 -19.57 -25.17 -1.41
N ALA A 19 -19.91 -25.41 -0.14
CA ALA A 19 -19.52 -24.53 0.95
C ALA A 19 -17.99 -24.47 1.13
N VAL A 20 -17.30 -25.61 1.01
CA VAL A 20 -15.82 -25.67 1.07
C VAL A 20 -15.19 -25.01 -0.15
N SER A 21 -15.76 -25.20 -1.34
CA SER A 21 -15.32 -24.52 -2.58
C SER A 21 -15.46 -23.00 -2.48
N VAL A 22 -16.62 -22.53 -2.06
CA VAL A 22 -16.87 -21.10 -1.82
C VAL A 22 -15.94 -20.58 -0.73
N TYR A 23 -15.81 -21.27 0.40
CA TYR A 23 -14.89 -20.85 1.47
C TYR A 23 -13.43 -20.80 0.99
N GLY A 24 -12.96 -21.80 0.24
CA GLY A 24 -11.63 -21.80 -0.35
C GLY A 24 -11.42 -20.68 -1.36
N PHE A 25 -12.44 -20.37 -2.17
CA PHE A 25 -12.42 -19.24 -3.11
C PHE A 25 -12.39 -17.90 -2.38
N LEU A 26 -13.19 -17.74 -1.32
CA LEU A 26 -13.20 -16.54 -0.48
C LEU A 26 -11.85 -16.35 0.20
N VAL A 27 -11.29 -17.37 0.86
CA VAL A 27 -9.95 -17.32 1.49
C VAL A 27 -8.83 -17.06 0.48
N TYR A 28 -8.97 -17.56 -0.76
CA TYR A 28 -8.02 -17.29 -1.83
C TYR A 28 -8.07 -15.81 -2.27
N TRP A 29 -9.25 -15.26 -2.53
CA TRP A 29 -9.42 -13.84 -2.85
C TRP A 29 -9.00 -12.93 -1.70
N ASP A 30 -9.33 -13.30 -0.47
CA ASP A 30 -9.02 -12.57 0.76
C ASP A 30 -7.51 -12.53 1.10
N ASN A 31 -6.64 -13.26 0.38
CA ASN A 31 -5.20 -13.28 0.67
C ASN A 31 -4.31 -12.80 -0.48
N HIS A 32 -4.86 -12.49 -1.65
CA HIS A 32 -4.05 -12.14 -2.82
C HIS A 32 -4.27 -10.68 -3.18
N GLY A 33 -3.49 -9.79 -2.55
CA GLY A 33 -3.22 -8.48 -3.12
C GLY A 33 -2.48 -8.65 -4.46
N MET A 34 -2.92 -7.93 -5.49
CA MET A 34 -2.19 -7.89 -6.75
C MET A 34 -1.10 -6.82 -6.66
N ILE A 35 0.16 -7.26 -6.71
CA ILE A 35 1.32 -6.39 -6.80
C ILE A 35 1.66 -6.21 -8.27
N THR A 36 1.59 -4.98 -8.74
CA THR A 36 1.87 -4.60 -10.13
C THR A 36 3.01 -3.61 -10.15
N LYS A 37 4.05 -3.91 -10.94
CA LYS A 37 5.06 -2.90 -11.29
C LYS A 37 4.45 -2.02 -12.36
N VAL A 38 4.54 -0.72 -12.16
CA VAL A 38 3.96 0.31 -13.03
C VAL A 38 5.10 1.17 -13.58
N ASP A 39 4.96 1.64 -14.81
CA ASP A 39 6.03 2.34 -15.51
C ASP A 39 5.96 3.86 -15.30
N SER A 40 4.81 4.40 -14.89
CA SER A 40 4.63 5.83 -14.67
C SER A 40 3.59 6.14 -13.58
N ILE A 41 3.63 7.37 -13.07
CA ILE A 41 2.69 7.81 -12.03
C ILE A 41 1.26 7.98 -12.55
N GLU A 42 1.11 8.27 -13.84
CA GLU A 42 -0.17 8.45 -14.52
C GLU A 42 -0.95 7.13 -14.61
N GLU A 43 -0.27 5.99 -14.62
CA GLU A 43 -0.89 4.65 -14.49
C GLU A 43 -1.40 4.36 -13.07
N VAL A 44 -1.03 5.20 -12.11
CA VAL A 44 -1.31 5.07 -10.67
C VAL A 44 -2.01 6.32 -10.11
N ALA A 45 -2.41 7.27 -10.96
CA ALA A 45 -2.94 8.59 -10.61
C ALA A 45 -4.38 8.60 -10.06
N GLU A 46 -4.91 7.44 -9.68
CA GLU A 46 -6.25 7.36 -9.10
C GLU A 46 -6.24 7.95 -7.68
N TYR A 47 -7.30 8.69 -7.34
CA TYR A 47 -7.60 9.15 -5.97
C TYR A 47 -6.67 10.18 -5.31
N GLY A 48 -6.05 11.09 -6.08
CA GLY A 48 -5.35 12.26 -5.52
C GLY A 48 -3.88 12.01 -5.12
N ALA A 49 -3.33 10.85 -5.49
CA ALA A 49 -1.93 10.51 -5.27
C ALA A 49 -0.95 11.42 -6.04
N THR A 50 -1.39 12.03 -7.14
CA THR A 50 -0.53 12.85 -8.03
C THR A 50 0.08 14.07 -7.33
N ASP A 51 -0.65 14.68 -6.42
CA ASP A 51 -0.18 15.87 -5.69
C ASP A 51 0.76 15.50 -4.54
N PHE A 52 0.86 14.22 -4.18
CA PHE A 52 1.73 13.73 -3.12
C PHE A 52 3.16 13.49 -3.64
N PHE A 53 3.31 12.78 -4.74
CA PHE A 53 4.61 12.47 -5.34
C PHE A 53 5.23 13.69 -6.06
N PRO A 54 6.57 13.72 -6.26
CA PRO A 54 7.22 14.70 -7.12
C PRO A 54 6.75 14.53 -8.57
N THR A 55 6.28 15.61 -9.20
CA THR A 55 5.78 15.60 -10.58
C THR A 55 6.90 15.53 -11.62
N ASP A 56 8.12 15.89 -11.23
CA ASP A 56 9.36 15.87 -12.01
C ASP A 56 10.17 14.58 -11.79
N TYR A 57 9.53 13.50 -11.32
CA TYR A 57 10.19 12.23 -11.02
C TYR A 57 10.97 11.64 -12.22
N GLN A 58 10.59 11.98 -13.46
CA GLN A 58 11.28 11.54 -14.67
C GLN A 58 12.70 12.11 -14.80
N ASP A 59 13.01 13.20 -14.08
CA ASP A 59 14.33 13.82 -14.10
C ASP A 59 15.34 13.06 -13.22
N TYR A 60 14.92 12.04 -12.47
CA TYR A 60 15.78 11.27 -11.57
C TYR A 60 16.24 9.96 -12.22
N ASN A 61 17.47 9.56 -11.96
CA ASN A 61 18.11 8.46 -12.70
C ASN A 61 17.55 7.06 -12.36
N ASN A 62 17.10 6.84 -11.12
CA ASN A 62 16.58 5.54 -10.69
C ASN A 62 15.28 5.72 -9.93
N VAL A 63 14.17 5.64 -10.65
CA VAL A 63 12.82 5.67 -10.06
C VAL A 63 12.15 4.32 -10.25
N HIS A 64 11.57 3.78 -9.18
CA HIS A 64 10.83 2.52 -9.19
C HIS A 64 9.46 2.71 -8.57
N PHE A 65 8.43 2.21 -9.26
CA PHE A 65 7.06 2.26 -8.79
C PHE A 65 6.49 0.85 -8.57
N VAL A 66 5.73 0.70 -7.49
CA VAL A 66 4.95 -0.51 -7.23
C VAL A 66 3.56 -0.11 -6.76
N LYS A 67 2.53 -0.59 -7.46
CA LYS A 67 1.12 -0.54 -7.05
C LYS A 67 0.77 -1.85 -6.36
N ASN A 68 0.11 -1.78 -5.22
CA ASN A 68 -0.43 -2.93 -4.52
C ASN A 68 -1.91 -2.69 -4.25
N ASN A 69 -2.74 -3.50 -4.92
CA ASN A 69 -4.18 -3.46 -4.79
C ASN A 69 -4.65 -4.66 -3.98
N ARG A 70 -5.35 -4.41 -2.90
CA ARG A 70 -5.96 -5.45 -2.07
C ARG A 70 -7.47 -5.33 -2.15
N PHE A 71 -8.08 -6.40 -2.61
CA PHE A 71 -9.53 -6.55 -2.71
C PHE A 71 -9.97 -7.68 -1.79
N HIS A 72 -10.79 -7.36 -0.79
CA HIS A 72 -11.36 -8.33 0.13
C HIS A 72 -12.89 -8.24 0.08
N LEU A 73 -13.56 -8.98 -0.81
CA LEU A 73 -15.03 -9.03 -1.03
C LEU A 73 -15.81 -7.70 -1.16
N ILE A 74 -15.77 -6.86 -0.13
CA ILE A 74 -16.39 -5.55 -0.01
C ILE A 74 -15.39 -4.45 0.36
N PHE A 75 -14.10 -4.78 0.54
CA PHE A 75 -13.04 -3.84 0.90
C PHE A 75 -12.09 -3.64 -0.26
N GLU A 76 -11.81 -2.38 -0.58
CA GLU A 76 -10.80 -1.99 -1.56
C GLU A 76 -9.77 -1.05 -0.91
N SER A 77 -8.51 -1.47 -0.97
CA SER A 77 -7.39 -0.62 -0.57
C SER A 77 -6.30 -0.66 -1.62
N GLU A 78 -5.74 0.51 -1.90
CA GLU A 78 -4.65 0.69 -2.84
C GLU A 78 -3.46 1.33 -2.13
N SER A 79 -2.26 0.86 -2.48
CA SER A 79 -1.02 1.51 -2.07
C SER A 79 -0.10 1.65 -3.26
N ILE A 80 0.58 2.78 -3.30
CA ILE A 80 1.51 3.13 -4.36
C ILE A 80 2.81 3.50 -3.68
N THR A 81 3.88 2.79 -4.00
CA THR A 81 5.23 3.12 -3.55
C THR A 81 6.04 3.65 -4.70
N MET A 82 6.84 4.68 -4.41
CA MET A 82 7.86 5.20 -5.32
C MET A 82 9.19 5.26 -4.58
N LYS A 83 10.22 4.64 -5.16
CA LYS A 83 11.60 4.70 -4.69
C LYS A 83 12.42 5.52 -5.67
N ILE A 84 13.10 6.55 -5.19
CA ILE A 84 14.05 7.38 -5.95
C ILE A 84 15.44 7.17 -5.37
N THR A 85 16.37 6.63 -6.16
CA THR A 85 17.78 6.48 -5.80
C THR A 85 18.64 7.36 -6.70
N ASP A 86 18.82 8.62 -6.30
CA ASP A 86 19.58 9.59 -7.07
C ASP A 86 20.52 10.39 -6.14
N PRO A 87 21.77 9.92 -5.95
CA PRO A 87 22.72 10.59 -5.06
C PRO A 87 23.02 12.04 -5.43
N GLU A 88 22.96 12.40 -6.71
CA GLU A 88 23.28 13.75 -7.19
C GLU A 88 22.16 14.74 -6.84
N LYS A 89 20.90 14.28 -6.93
CA LYS A 89 19.72 15.10 -6.64
C LYS A 89 19.15 14.89 -5.23
N PHE A 90 19.72 13.98 -4.44
CA PHE A 90 19.22 13.60 -3.11
C PHE A 90 19.00 14.79 -2.18
N GLU A 91 20.01 15.66 -2.03
CA GLU A 91 19.90 16.81 -1.11
C GLU A 91 18.87 17.84 -1.60
N SER A 92 18.72 18.02 -2.92
CA SER A 92 17.69 18.89 -3.50
C SER A 92 16.29 18.33 -3.24
N LEU A 93 16.08 17.05 -3.51
CA LEU A 93 14.80 16.38 -3.31
C LEU A 93 14.40 16.39 -1.82
N LYS A 94 15.36 16.18 -0.92
CA LYS A 94 15.16 16.31 0.53
C LYS A 94 14.75 17.72 0.93
N ALA A 95 15.39 18.76 0.37
CA ALA A 95 15.02 20.14 0.62
C ALA A 95 13.60 20.46 0.10
N ASP A 96 13.21 19.88 -1.05
CA ASP A 96 11.86 20.04 -1.60
C ASP A 96 10.79 19.39 -0.74
N ILE A 97 11.06 18.21 -0.19
CA ILE A 97 10.18 17.54 0.79
C ILE A 97 10.03 18.41 2.04
N ALA A 98 11.13 18.91 2.59
CA ALA A 98 11.11 19.78 3.76
C ALA A 98 10.34 21.10 3.50
N ARG A 99 10.46 21.66 2.30
CA ARG A 99 9.71 22.84 1.87
C ARG A 99 8.21 22.55 1.74
N LYS A 100 7.84 21.38 1.22
CA LYS A 100 6.44 20.99 0.97
C LYS A 100 5.69 20.62 2.25
N TYR A 101 6.34 19.94 3.17
CA TYR A 101 5.71 19.34 4.35
C TYR A 101 6.20 19.93 5.69
N GLY A 102 7.19 20.83 5.66
CA GLY A 102 7.84 21.43 6.84
C GLY A 102 9.04 20.61 7.34
N GLU A 103 10.02 21.26 7.96
CA GLU A 103 11.19 20.56 8.55
C GLU A 103 10.84 19.79 9.83
N ASN A 104 9.87 20.30 10.60
CA ASN A 104 9.56 19.84 11.95
C ASN A 104 8.11 19.38 12.14
N ASP A 105 7.22 19.65 11.18
CA ASP A 105 5.75 19.58 11.37
C ASP A 105 5.08 18.52 10.45
N PHE A 106 5.74 17.37 10.34
CA PHE A 106 5.21 16.19 9.66
C PHE A 106 4.09 15.53 10.49
N PHE A 107 2.88 16.09 10.42
CA PHE A 107 1.60 15.53 10.89
C PHE A 107 1.61 14.72 12.18
N GLY A 108 2.16 15.26 13.28
CA GLY A 108 1.87 14.83 14.66
C GLY A 108 2.10 13.35 15.02
N ASN A 109 2.62 12.53 14.11
CA ASN A 109 2.91 11.11 14.30
C ASN A 109 4.40 10.96 14.56
N GLU A 110 4.75 10.08 15.50
CA GLU A 110 6.16 9.83 15.80
C GLU A 110 6.86 9.17 14.60
N PRO A 111 8.02 9.68 14.17
CA PRO A 111 8.83 9.01 13.17
C PRO A 111 9.26 7.64 13.68
N PHE A 112 9.37 6.66 12.77
CA PHE A 112 9.99 5.37 13.09
C PHE A 112 11.12 5.08 12.10
N GLU A 113 12.07 4.25 12.54
CA GLU A 113 13.25 3.90 11.75
C GLU A 113 13.23 2.40 11.40
N TYR A 114 13.48 2.09 10.13
CA TYR A 114 13.67 0.73 9.67
C TYR A 114 14.81 0.67 8.65
N LYS A 115 15.79 -0.22 8.89
CA LYS A 115 16.98 -0.40 8.03
C LYS A 115 17.65 0.93 7.63
N SER A 116 17.95 1.79 8.61
CA SER A 116 18.60 3.09 8.38
C SER A 116 17.77 4.09 7.55
N THR A 117 16.47 3.82 7.38
CA THR A 117 15.51 4.71 6.72
C THR A 117 14.55 5.23 7.77
N VAL A 118 14.42 6.55 7.87
CA VAL A 118 13.47 7.19 8.78
C VAL A 118 12.18 7.48 8.01
N PHE A 119 11.08 6.87 8.44
CA PHE A 119 9.76 7.05 7.87
C PHE A 119 8.92 8.04 8.68
N ARG A 120 8.16 8.87 7.97
CA ARG A 120 7.26 9.87 8.53
C ARG A 120 5.96 9.92 7.75
N ALA A 121 4.84 10.02 8.44
CA ALA A 121 3.57 10.37 7.82
C ALA A 121 3.59 11.87 7.46
N VAL A 122 3.20 12.21 6.23
CA VAL A 122 3.28 13.57 5.70
C VAL A 122 1.96 14.09 5.13
N THR A 123 0.88 13.32 5.26
CA THR A 123 -0.49 13.80 5.07
C THR A 123 -1.38 13.36 6.23
N ASP A 124 -2.39 14.17 6.56
CA ASP A 124 -3.33 13.84 7.63
C ASP A 124 -4.28 12.72 7.17
N GLY A 125 -4.39 11.65 7.96
CA GLY A 125 -5.43 10.64 7.80
C GLY A 125 -6.86 11.17 8.00
N LYS A 126 -7.03 12.46 8.32
CA LYS A 126 -8.31 13.17 8.44
C LYS A 126 -8.76 13.91 7.17
N LEU A 127 -8.16 13.69 6.00
CA LEU A 127 -8.57 14.31 4.72
C LEU A 127 -10.00 13.99 4.25
N GLY A 128 -10.84 13.39 5.09
CA GLY A 128 -12.21 12.99 4.80
C GLY A 128 -12.28 11.55 4.33
N TYR A 129 -13.50 11.09 4.08
CA TYR A 129 -13.73 9.80 3.43
C TYR A 129 -13.50 9.97 1.93
N PRO A 130 -12.73 9.07 1.27
CA PRO A 130 -12.02 7.89 1.79
C PRO A 130 -10.68 8.21 2.49
N LYS A 131 -10.21 7.34 3.38
CA LYS A 131 -8.97 7.56 4.15
C LYS A 131 -7.76 7.54 3.22
N GLN A 132 -6.95 8.58 3.30
CA GLN A 132 -5.72 8.73 2.53
C GLN A 132 -4.58 9.09 3.46
N ILE A 133 -3.43 8.45 3.26
CA ILE A 133 -2.21 8.78 4.02
C ILE A 133 -0.97 8.60 3.14
N GLY A 134 -0.06 9.55 3.25
CA GLY A 134 1.22 9.56 2.58
C GLY A 134 2.34 9.43 3.59
N PHE A 135 3.34 8.61 3.28
CA PHE A 135 4.57 8.46 4.04
C PHE A 135 5.78 8.78 3.19
N VAL A 136 6.75 9.46 3.79
CA VAL A 136 8.07 9.67 3.20
C VAL A 136 9.10 8.96 4.07
N GLY A 137 9.94 8.13 3.45
CA GLY A 137 11.09 7.48 4.03
C GLY A 137 12.39 8.05 3.47
N ILE A 138 13.31 8.49 4.31
CA ILE A 138 14.60 9.03 3.87
C ILE A 138 15.73 8.14 4.40
N SER A 139 16.52 7.58 3.48
CA SER A 139 17.76 6.85 3.78
C SER A 139 18.96 7.72 3.43
N GLU A 140 19.61 8.28 4.45
CA GLU A 140 20.85 9.06 4.28
C GLU A 140 22.00 8.19 3.77
N SER A 141 22.05 6.94 4.24
CA SER A 141 23.12 6.00 3.91
C SER A 141 23.05 5.50 2.47
N GLU A 142 21.84 5.25 1.98
CA GLU A 142 21.60 4.78 0.61
C GLU A 142 21.33 5.93 -0.37
N LYS A 143 21.29 7.17 0.12
CA LYS A 143 20.88 8.37 -0.64
C LYS A 143 19.59 8.11 -1.42
N THR A 144 18.59 7.59 -0.71
CA THR A 144 17.34 7.10 -1.28
C THR A 144 16.10 7.73 -0.64
N ILE A 145 15.24 8.17 -1.56
CA ILE A 145 13.86 8.67 -1.51
C ILE A 145 12.75 7.61 -1.47
N TYR A 146 12.03 7.33 -0.38
CA TYR A 146 10.85 6.47 -0.44
C TYR A 146 9.57 7.29 -0.24
N TYR A 147 8.59 7.07 -1.10
CA TYR A 147 7.25 7.61 -0.98
C TYR A 147 6.27 6.44 -0.95
N LEU A 148 5.29 6.49 -0.07
CA LEU A 148 4.20 5.54 0.02
C LEU A 148 2.90 6.31 0.15
N TRP A 149 2.04 6.23 -0.86
CA TRP A 149 0.67 6.68 -0.80
C TRP A 149 -0.24 5.50 -0.50
N PHE A 150 -1.19 5.68 0.39
CA PHE A 150 -2.21 4.68 0.69
C PHE A 150 -3.60 5.30 0.62
N TYR A 151 -4.51 4.53 0.05
CA TYR A 151 -5.91 4.84 -0.12
C TYR A 151 -6.74 3.65 0.38
N ASP A 152 -7.69 3.89 1.28
CA ASP A 152 -8.64 2.88 1.76
C ASP A 152 -10.06 3.42 1.66
N PHE A 153 -10.87 2.74 0.85
CA PHE A 153 -12.25 3.10 0.62
C PHE A 153 -13.15 2.80 1.82
N ASP A 154 -12.80 1.83 2.68
CA ASP A 154 -13.75 1.24 3.65
C ASP A 154 -13.29 1.35 5.11
N LEU A 155 -12.38 2.29 5.40
CA LEU A 155 -12.09 2.87 6.72
C LEU A 155 -11.42 1.98 7.78
N ASP A 156 -11.20 0.68 7.57
CA ASP A 156 -10.98 -0.24 8.70
C ASP A 156 -9.63 -0.98 8.74
N SER A 157 -8.70 -0.88 7.78
CA SER A 157 -7.59 -1.86 7.72
C SER A 157 -6.20 -1.37 7.27
N ILE A 158 -5.64 -0.32 7.90
CA ILE A 158 -4.17 -0.18 7.91
C ILE A 158 -3.53 -1.17 8.89
N GLY A 159 -4.25 -1.58 9.95
CA GLY A 159 -3.65 -2.38 11.02
C GLY A 159 -2.57 -1.59 11.75
N ASP A 160 -1.45 -2.24 12.07
CA ASP A 160 -0.27 -1.56 12.58
C ASP A 160 0.42 -0.76 11.45
N MET A 161 0.60 0.54 11.67
CA MET A 161 1.06 1.48 10.65
C MET A 161 2.53 1.24 10.26
N GLU A 162 3.37 0.87 11.23
CA GLU A 162 4.78 0.56 10.98
C GLU A 162 4.90 -0.72 10.14
N ASP A 163 4.20 -1.79 10.54
CA ASP A 163 4.16 -3.05 9.77
C ASP A 163 3.60 -2.84 8.36
N PHE A 164 2.57 -2.00 8.19
CA PHE A 164 2.03 -1.64 6.89
C PHE A 164 3.08 -0.97 5.99
N VAL A 165 3.78 0.05 6.51
CA VAL A 165 4.80 0.77 5.75
C VAL A 165 5.96 -0.16 5.41
N ILE A 166 6.44 -0.97 6.35
CA ILE A 166 7.54 -1.92 6.14
C ILE A 166 7.18 -2.96 5.08
N LYS A 167 5.95 -3.49 5.10
CA LYS A 167 5.48 -4.47 4.10
C LYS A 167 5.48 -3.89 2.70
N ASN A 168 4.99 -2.67 2.52
CA ASN A 168 4.98 -2.01 1.21
C ASN A 168 6.38 -1.61 0.77
N PHE A 169 7.21 -1.10 1.69
CA PHE A 169 8.61 -0.79 1.42
C PHE A 169 9.41 -1.99 0.91
N ASN A 170 9.27 -3.15 1.55
CA ASN A 170 9.98 -4.37 1.12
C ASN A 170 9.56 -4.84 -0.29
N GLN A 171 8.42 -4.36 -0.83
CA GLN A 171 8.00 -4.66 -2.21
C GLN A 171 8.68 -3.75 -3.24
N THR A 172 9.21 -2.61 -2.80
CA THR A 172 9.91 -1.61 -3.63
C THR A 172 11.44 -1.81 -3.66
N ILE A 173 11.97 -2.82 -2.94
CA ILE A 173 13.38 -3.25 -2.97
C ILE A 173 13.58 -4.27 -4.09
#